data_AF-A0A7Y2JMP0-F1
#
_entry.id   AF-A0A7Y2JMP0-F1
#
_cell.length_a   1.000
_cell.length_b   1.000
_cell.length_c   1.000
_cell.angle_alpha   90.00
_cell.angle_beta   90.00
_cell.angle_gamma   90.00
#
_symmetry.space_group_name_H-M   'P 1'
#
loop_
_entity.id
_entity.type
_entity.pdbx_description
1 polymer ?
#
loop_
_entity_poly.entity_id
_entity_poly.type
_entity_poly.pdbx_seq_one_letter_code
_entity_poly.pdbx_strand_id
1 'polypeptide(L)'
;SGGEQQRVAIARAVAKNPTVLFCDEPTGALDSTTGRAVLNVLKDVNEKLGATVLIVTHAASQAAMADRVIHFADGAIREIVVNDKKLTPEEIDW
;
A
#
# COMPACT_ATOMS: atom_id res chain seq x y z
N SER A 1 17.13 11.86 1.00
CA SER A 1 16.78 11.18 -0.26
C SER A 1 15.25 11.08 -0.40
N GLY A 2 14.73 10.70 -1.58
CA GLY A 2 13.29 10.48 -1.76
C GLY A 2 12.70 9.45 -0.77
N GLY A 3 13.42 8.34 -0.53
CA GLY A 3 13.01 7.33 0.45
C GLY A 3 12.94 7.82 1.90
N GLU A 4 13.83 8.73 2.32
CA GLU A 4 13.73 9.34 3.65
C GLU A 4 12.49 10.24 3.79
N GLN A 5 12.21 11.05 2.76
CA GLN A 5 11.03 11.91 2.75
C GLN A 5 9.73 11.10 2.81
N GLN A 6 9.70 9.95 2.11
CA GLN A 6 8.55 9.05 2.11
C GLN A 6 8.31 8.41 3.47
N ARG A 7 9.39 7.93 4.14
CA ARG A 7 9.29 7.40 5.51
C ARG A 7 8.75 8.43 6.50
N VAL A 8 9.21 9.68 6.42
CA VAL A 8 8.70 10.77 7.29
C VAL A 8 7.24 11.07 6.98
N ALA A 9 6.84 11.09 5.71
CA ALA A 9 5.45 11.31 5.31
C ALA A 9 4.51 10.23 5.84
N ILE A 10 4.92 8.95 5.73
CA ILE A 10 4.17 7.80 6.27
C ILE A 10 4.10 7.89 7.79
N ALA A 11 5.24 8.08 8.48
CA ALA A 11 5.26 8.20 9.93
C ALA A 11 4.33 9.32 10.42
N ARG A 12 4.32 10.47 9.74
CA ARG A 12 3.42 11.60 10.05
C ARG A 12 1.94 11.23 9.87
N ALA A 13 1.61 10.49 8.82
CA ALA A 13 0.23 10.06 8.57
C ALA A 13 -0.24 9.04 9.61
N VAL A 14 0.62 8.09 9.97
CA VAL A 14 0.34 7.02 10.94
C VAL A 14 0.28 7.56 12.38
N ALA A 15 1.09 8.55 12.73
CA ALA A 15 1.17 9.12 14.09
C ALA A 15 -0.18 9.67 14.61
N LYS A 16 -1.12 9.99 13.71
CA LYS A 16 -2.47 10.43 14.08
C LYS A 16 -3.47 9.30 14.38
N ASN A 17 -3.02 8.05 14.29
CA ASN A 17 -3.86 6.85 14.42
C ASN A 17 -5.15 6.94 13.57
N PRO A 18 -5.01 7.09 12.23
CA PRO A 18 -6.16 7.34 11.37
C PRO A 18 -7.05 6.10 11.26
N THR A 19 -8.36 6.30 11.12
CA THR A 19 -9.30 5.21 10.78
C THR A 19 -9.20 4.83 9.30
N VAL A 20 -8.76 5.76 8.44
CA VAL A 20 -8.53 5.56 7.02
C VAL A 20 -7.24 6.23 6.59
N LEU A 21 -6.36 5.49 5.91
CA LEU A 21 -5.09 5.97 5.36
C LEU A 21 -5.13 5.86 3.82
N PHE A 22 -5.06 7.00 3.15
CA PHE A 22 -4.96 7.08 1.69
C PHE A 22 -3.49 7.21 1.28
N CYS A 23 -3.05 6.36 0.36
CA CYS A 23 -1.69 6.28 -0.14
C CYS A 23 -1.68 6.35 -1.66
N ASP A 24 -1.21 7.46 -2.21
CA ASP A 24 -1.03 7.64 -3.66
C ASP A 24 0.40 7.29 -4.05
N GLU A 25 0.57 6.21 -4.80
CA GLU A 25 1.87 5.64 -5.22
C GLU A 25 2.93 5.59 -4.10
N PRO A 26 2.66 4.92 -2.96
CA PRO A 26 3.51 4.98 -1.77
C PRO A 26 4.89 4.35 -1.92
N THR A 27 5.15 3.64 -3.02
CA THR A 27 6.46 3.07 -3.34
C THR A 27 7.06 3.65 -4.62
N GLY A 28 6.40 4.65 -5.22
CA GLY A 28 6.88 5.29 -6.45
C GLY A 28 8.28 5.87 -6.24
N ALA A 29 9.20 5.57 -7.16
CA ALA A 29 10.60 6.00 -7.11
C ALA A 29 11.46 5.44 -5.96
N LEU A 30 11.02 4.37 -5.29
CA LEU A 30 11.83 3.64 -4.30
C LEU A 30 12.48 2.40 -4.90
N ASP A 31 13.65 2.03 -4.40
CA ASP A 31 14.23 0.71 -4.64
C ASP A 31 13.41 -0.39 -3.94
N SER A 32 13.60 -1.65 -4.34
CA SER A 32 12.84 -2.79 -3.83
C SER A 32 12.96 -2.98 -2.31
N THR A 33 14.10 -2.67 -1.71
CA THR A 33 14.31 -2.81 -0.27
C THR A 33 13.52 -1.75 0.49
N THR A 34 13.64 -0.49 0.06
CA THR A 34 12.91 0.63 0.67
C THR A 34 11.40 0.51 0.45
N GLY A 35 10.97 0.04 -0.73
CA GLY A 35 9.57 -0.21 -1.05
C GLY A 35 8.95 -1.29 -0.16
N ARG A 36 9.65 -2.40 0.09
CA ARG A 36 9.20 -3.43 1.04
C ARG A 36 9.02 -2.88 2.45
N ALA A 37 9.93 -2.04 2.91
CA ALA A 37 9.81 -1.40 4.23
C ALA A 37 8.54 -0.54 4.33
N VAL A 38 8.20 0.22 3.28
CA VAL A 38 6.96 1.00 3.22
C VAL A 38 5.72 0.10 3.27
N LEU A 39 5.66 -0.94 2.43
CA LEU A 39 4.53 -1.87 2.42
C LEU A 39 4.33 -2.57 3.76
N ASN A 40 5.42 -2.92 4.45
CA ASN A 40 5.36 -3.46 5.82
C ASN A 40 4.71 -2.50 6.82
N VAL A 41 5.03 -1.20 6.74
CA VAL A 41 4.36 -0.20 7.58
C VAL A 41 2.88 -0.13 7.27
N LEU A 42 2.49 -0.15 5.99
CA LEU A 42 1.08 -0.11 5.60
C LEU A 42 0.31 -1.36 6.06
N LYS A 43 0.93 -2.55 5.98
CA LYS A 43 0.41 -3.80 6.53
C LYS A 43 0.17 -3.68 8.03
N ASP A 44 1.16 -3.21 8.77
CA ASP A 44 1.08 -3.04 10.22
C ASP A 44 -0.01 -2.05 10.62
N VAL A 45 -0.17 -0.95 9.88
CA VAL A 45 -1.25 0.03 10.11
C VAL A 45 -2.63 -0.62 9.91
N ASN A 46 -2.78 -1.45 8.89
CA ASN A 46 -4.03 -2.17 8.68
C ASN A 46 -4.30 -3.20 9.77
N GLU A 47 -3.35 -4.09 10.05
CA GLU A 47 -3.56 -5.23 10.93
C GLU A 47 -3.50 -4.89 12.42
N LYS A 48 -2.60 -3.98 12.84
CA LYS A 48 -2.37 -3.67 14.26
C LYS A 48 -3.21 -2.48 14.73
N LEU A 49 -3.43 -1.48 13.87
CA LEU A 49 -4.22 -0.29 14.22
C LEU A 49 -5.68 -0.41 13.78
N GLY A 50 -6.02 -1.42 12.97
CA GLY A 50 -7.37 -1.62 12.44
C GLY A 50 -7.79 -0.56 11.43
N ALA A 51 -6.83 0.18 10.87
CA ALA A 51 -7.11 1.24 9.90
C ALA A 51 -7.44 0.66 8.52
N THR A 52 -8.38 1.29 7.81
CA THR A 52 -8.57 1.00 6.38
C THR A 52 -7.44 1.65 5.60
N VAL A 53 -6.68 0.87 4.84
CA VAL A 53 -5.60 1.40 3.99
C VAL A 53 -6.05 1.29 2.54
N LEU A 54 -6.04 2.42 1.83
CA LEU A 54 -6.30 2.48 0.40
C LEU A 54 -5.02 2.88 -0.32
N ILE A 55 -4.52 2.01 -1.19
CA ILE A 55 -3.34 2.23 -1.99
C ILE A 55 -3.77 2.42 -3.45
N VAL A 56 -3.34 3.52 -4.05
CA VAL A 56 -3.39 3.74 -5.49
C VAL A 56 -2.01 3.39 -6.03
N THR A 57 -1.93 2.42 -6.94
CA THR A 57 -0.67 2.08 -7.59
C THR A 57 -0.86 1.47 -8.97
N HIS A 58 0.12 1.69 -9.84
CA HIS A 58 0.30 0.95 -11.10
C HIS A 58 1.09 -0.36 -10.93
N ALA A 59 1.71 -0.61 -9.77
CA ALA A 59 2.49 -1.81 -9.51
C ALA A 59 1.57 -3.00 -9.20
N ALA A 60 1.24 -3.78 -10.22
CA ALA A 60 0.30 -4.90 -10.11
C ALA A 60 0.70 -5.95 -9.06
N SER A 61 2.00 -6.16 -8.80
CA SER A 61 2.47 -7.11 -7.80
C SER A 61 2.05 -6.75 -6.38
N GLN A 62 1.86 -5.45 -6.09
CA GLN A 62 1.39 -4.97 -4.78
C GLN A 62 -0.09 -5.26 -4.55
N ALA A 63 -0.88 -5.42 -5.62
CA ALA A 63 -2.30 -5.71 -5.52
C ALA A 63 -2.56 -7.04 -4.78
N ALA A 64 -1.63 -7.99 -4.87
CA ALA A 64 -1.72 -9.30 -4.19
C ALA A 64 -1.64 -9.21 -2.65
N MET A 65 -1.17 -8.09 -2.10
CA MET A 65 -1.16 -7.84 -0.65
C MET A 65 -2.49 -7.26 -0.14
N ALA A 66 -3.33 -6.69 -1.00
CA ALA A 66 -4.58 -6.07 -0.59
C ALA A 66 -5.66 -7.11 -0.29
N ASP A 67 -6.60 -6.81 0.62
CA ASP A 67 -7.80 -7.64 0.80
C ASP A 67 -8.72 -7.59 -0.43
N ARG A 68 -8.75 -6.42 -1.09
CA ARG A 68 -9.59 -6.16 -2.27
C ARG A 68 -8.86 -5.25 -3.24
N VAL A 69 -8.91 -5.60 -4.51
CA VAL A 69 -8.32 -4.87 -5.63
C VAL A 69 -9.45 -4.29 -6.48
N ILE A 70 -9.34 -3.01 -6.82
CA ILE A 70 -10.28 -2.31 -7.70
C ILE A 70 -9.51 -1.92 -8.95
N HIS A 71 -9.81 -2.53 -10.08
CA HIS A 71 -9.24 -2.16 -11.36
C HIS A 71 -10.00 -0.96 -11.92
N PHE A 72 -9.30 0.16 -12.07
CA PHE A 72 -9.86 1.42 -12.53
C PHE A 72 -9.26 1.79 -13.89
N ALA A 73 -10.10 2.04 -14.90
CA ALA A 73 -9.66 2.47 -16.22
C ALA A 73 -10.73 3.34 -16.88
N ASP A 74 -10.28 4.37 -17.62
CA ASP A 74 -11.12 5.35 -18.32
C ASP A 74 -12.20 5.99 -17.44
N GLY A 75 -11.85 6.33 -16.19
CA GLY A 75 -12.77 6.98 -15.25
C GLY A 75 -13.83 6.05 -14.66
N ALA A 76 -13.74 4.74 -14.89
CA ALA A 76 -14.70 3.76 -14.41
C ALA A 76 -14.03 2.57 -13.70
N ILE A 77 -14.75 1.97 -12.75
CA ILE A 77 -14.37 0.67 -12.18
C ILE A 77 -14.67 -0.41 -13.24
N ARG A 78 -13.62 -1.13 -13.64
CA ARG A 78 -13.73 -2.22 -14.62
C ARG A 78 -13.96 -3.56 -13.94
N GLU A 79 -13.31 -3.78 -12.81
CA GLU A 79 -13.35 -5.03 -12.08
C GLU A 79 -13.08 -4.80 -10.59
N ILE A 80 -13.64 -5.67 -9.76
CA ILE A 80 -13.35 -5.74 -8.33
C ILE A 80 -13.02 -7.19 -8.01
N VAL A 81 -11.81 -7.42 -7.50
CA VAL A 81 -11.34 -8.74 -7.05
C VAL A 81 -11.16 -8.70 -5.55
N VAL A 82 -11.66 -9.72 -4.86
CA VAL A 82 -11.37 -9.95 -3.44
C VAL A 82 -10.33 -11.05 -3.38
N ASN A 83 -9.19 -10.79 -2.74
CA ASN A 83 -8.13 -11.78 -2.66
C ASN A 83 -8.45 -12.78 -1.55
N ASP A 84 -8.64 -14.05 -1.92
CA ASP A 84 -8.84 -15.13 -0.95
C ASP A 84 -7.61 -15.36 -0.06
N LYS A 85 -6.42 -15.10 -0.62
CA LYS A 85 -5.14 -15.16 0.09
C LYS A 85 -4.33 -13.91 -0.25
N LYS A 86 -3.87 -13.21 0.78
CA LYS A 86 -2.95 -12.08 0.67
C LYS A 86 -1.50 -12.56 0.70
N LEU A 87 -0.66 -11.93 -0.11
CA LEU A 87 0.79 -12.04 0.00
C LEU A 87 1.33 -11.05 1.04
N THR A 88 2.40 -11.42 1.74
CA THR A 88 3.16 -10.47 2.55
C THR A 88 4.07 -9.62 1.67
N PRO A 89 4.52 -8.44 2.13
CA PRO A 89 5.52 -7.63 1.40
C PRO A 89 6.78 -8.39 0.96
N GLU A 90 7.17 -9.43 1.68
CA GLU A 90 8.32 -10.28 1.37
C GLU A 90 8.06 -11.24 0.21
N GLU A 91 6.81 -11.67 0.03
CA GLU A 91 6.36 -12.58 -1.03
C GLU A 91 6.08 -11.85 -2.35
N ILE A 92 6.04 -10.51 -2.34
CA ILE A 92 5.80 -9.68 -3.53
C ILE A 92 7.05 -9.64 -4.41
N ASP A 93 6.85 -9.91 -5.69
CA ASP A 93 7.86 -9.78 -6.74
C ASP A 93 8.01 -8.31 -7.21
N TRP A 94 9.24 -7.87 -7.48
CA TRP A 94 9.61 -6.46 -7.72
C TRP A 94 10.10 -6.18 -9.13
#